data_AF-A0A6P7GYH9-F1
#
_entry.id   AF-A0A6P7GYH9-F1
#
_cell.length_a   1.000
_cell.length_b   1.000
_cell.length_c   1.000
_cell.angle_alpha   90.00
_cell.angle_beta   90.00
_cell.angle_gamma   90.00
#
_symmetry.space_group_name_H-M   'P 1'
#
loop_
_entity.id
_entity.type
_entity.pdbx_description
1 polymer ?
#
loop_
_entity_poly.entity_id
_entity_poly.type
_entity_poly.pdbx_seq_one_letter_code
_entity_poly.pdbx_strand_id
1 'polypeptide(L)'
;MTFEQLVEKLKGMSHDALCVVKCSFVKAGTLDKDGNVDVNLVWTTMEKHGLLRPEIKTKFTECLESAGKILNCDDAEQHAYCFRDVFNF
;
A
#
# COMPACT_ATOMS: atom_id res chain seq x y z
N MET A 1 -19.53 -22.29 1.40
CA MET A 1 -18.96 -21.06 1.98
C MET A 1 -19.60 -19.89 1.26
N THR A 2 -20.19 -18.94 1.98
CA THR A 2 -20.86 -17.79 1.37
C THR A 2 -19.88 -16.62 1.18
N PHE A 3 -20.25 -15.67 0.32
CA PHE A 3 -19.43 -14.51 -0.06
C PHE A 3 -19.09 -13.61 1.14
N GLU A 4 -20.02 -13.45 2.07
CA GLU A 4 -19.86 -12.62 3.28
C GLU A 4 -18.97 -13.30 4.34
N GLN A 5 -18.97 -14.63 4.41
CA GLN A 5 -18.13 -15.39 5.35
C GLN A 5 -16.64 -15.48 4.94
N LEU A 6 -16.31 -15.13 3.69
CA LEU A 6 -14.95 -15.02 3.16
C LEU A 6 -14.35 -13.63 3.43
N VAL A 7 -15.20 -12.58 3.45
CA VAL A 7 -14.84 -11.19 3.81
C VAL A 7 -14.46 -11.08 5.30
N GLU A 8 -15.08 -11.88 6.17
CA GLU A 8 -14.83 -11.90 7.62
C GLU A 8 -13.52 -12.58 8.06
N LYS A 9 -12.81 -13.34 7.20
CA LYS A 9 -11.63 -14.11 7.65
C LYS A 9 -10.28 -13.39 7.54
N LEU A 10 -10.14 -12.29 6.79
CA LEU A 10 -8.80 -11.78 6.41
C LEU A 10 -8.67 -10.24 6.25
N LYS A 11 -9.56 -9.43 6.82
CA LYS A 11 -9.24 -8.01 7.10
C LYS A 11 -8.15 -7.97 8.16
N GLY A 12 -7.00 -7.39 7.84
CA GLY A 12 -5.76 -7.77 8.50
C GLY A 12 -4.72 -6.67 8.52
N MET A 13 -4.99 -5.62 9.28
CA MET A 13 -4.01 -4.72 9.91
C MET A 13 -4.76 -3.90 10.97
N SER A 14 -4.13 -3.60 12.11
CA SER A 14 -4.74 -2.71 13.09
C SER A 14 -4.79 -1.27 12.56
N HIS A 15 -5.71 -0.45 13.07
CA HIS A 15 -5.77 0.97 12.74
C HIS A 15 -4.41 1.67 12.93
N ASP A 16 -3.70 1.35 14.02
CA ASP A 16 -2.35 1.87 14.27
C ASP A 16 -1.35 1.46 13.19
N ALA A 17 -1.39 0.21 12.72
CA ALA A 17 -0.54 -0.25 11.62
C ALA A 17 -0.86 0.49 10.32
N LEU A 18 -2.14 0.73 10.05
CA LEU A 18 -2.58 1.52 8.88
C LEU A 18 -2.13 2.99 8.99
N CYS A 19 -2.15 3.57 10.18
CA CYS A 19 -1.59 4.90 10.42
C CYS A 19 -0.07 4.93 10.21
N VAL A 20 0.66 3.88 10.59
CA VAL A 20 2.09 3.76 10.32
C VAL A 20 2.35 3.69 8.80
N VAL A 21 1.54 2.96 8.05
CA VAL A 21 1.63 2.93 6.58
C VAL A 21 1.42 4.33 6.00
N LYS A 22 0.31 5.01 6.35
CA LYS A 22 0.08 6.39 5.92
C LYS A 22 1.24 7.33 6.28
N CYS A 23 1.74 7.24 7.51
CA CYS A 23 2.87 8.04 7.99
C CYS A 23 4.12 7.79 7.15
N SER A 24 4.36 6.53 6.75
CA SER A 24 5.49 6.15 5.91
C SER A 24 5.42 6.82 4.53
N PHE A 25 4.24 6.87 3.90
CA PHE A 25 4.05 7.60 2.65
C PHE A 25 4.29 9.11 2.82
N VAL A 26 3.77 9.72 3.90
CA VAL A 26 4.01 11.14 4.19
C VAL A 26 5.50 11.42 4.38
N LYS A 27 6.21 10.58 5.13
CA LYS A 27 7.64 10.75 5.41
C LYS A 27 8.52 10.51 4.18
N ALA A 28 8.11 9.61 3.29
CA ALA A 28 8.76 9.39 2.01
C ALA A 28 8.46 10.51 0.99
N GLY A 29 7.52 11.42 1.29
CA GLY A 29 7.09 12.46 0.36
C GLY A 29 6.27 11.92 -0.82
N THR A 30 5.77 10.68 -0.71
CA THR A 30 5.05 9.98 -1.77
C THR A 30 3.54 10.16 -1.69
N LEU A 31 3.02 10.77 -0.61
CA LEU A 31 1.61 11.12 -0.46
C LEU A 31 1.45 12.64 -0.47
N ASP A 32 0.65 13.16 -1.41
CA ASP A 32 0.33 14.57 -1.47
C ASP A 32 -0.76 14.97 -0.44
N LYS A 33 -1.03 16.28 -0.34
CA LYS A 33 -2.04 16.84 0.57
C LYS A 33 -3.48 16.42 0.25
N ASP A 34 -3.74 15.98 -0.98
CA ASP A 34 -5.06 15.60 -1.49
C ASP A 34 -5.25 14.07 -1.44
N GLY A 35 -4.29 13.37 -0.83
CA GLY A 35 -4.32 11.93 -0.59
C GLY A 35 -3.86 11.09 -1.79
N ASN A 36 -3.27 11.68 -2.83
CA ASN A 36 -2.78 10.90 -3.98
C ASN A 36 -1.36 10.39 -3.71
N VAL A 37 -1.13 9.13 -4.06
CA VAL A 37 0.18 8.50 -3.97
C VAL A 37 0.92 8.68 -5.30
N ASP A 38 2.14 9.22 -5.25
CA ASP A 38 3.07 9.22 -6.39
C ASP A 38 3.74 7.85 -6.51
N VAL A 39 3.14 7.00 -7.33
CA VAL A 39 3.58 5.60 -7.53
C VAL A 39 5.01 5.52 -8.08
N ASN A 40 5.42 6.47 -8.93
CA ASN A 40 6.78 6.51 -9.45
C ASN A 40 7.78 6.81 -8.33
N LEU A 41 7.46 7.76 -7.46
CA LEU A 41 8.31 8.08 -6.32
C LEU A 41 8.34 6.96 -5.27
N VAL A 42 7.23 6.23 -5.09
CA VAL A 42 7.21 5.01 -4.26
C VAL A 42 8.19 3.98 -4.83
N TRP A 43 8.12 3.70 -6.14
CA TRP A 43 9.03 2.77 -6.80
C TRP A 43 10.51 3.19 -6.62
N THR A 44 10.84 4.44 -6.93
CA THR A 44 12.20 4.97 -6.77
C THR A 44 12.69 4.89 -5.32
N THR A 45 11.83 5.17 -4.35
CA THR A 45 12.16 5.05 -2.93
C THR A 45 12.50 3.61 -2.57
N MET A 46 11.68 2.65 -2.98
CA MET A 46 11.91 1.24 -2.65
C MET A 46 13.13 0.65 -3.38
N GLU A 47 13.41 1.10 -4.61
CA GLU A 47 14.59 0.70 -5.40
C GLU A 47 15.87 1.19 -4.70
N LYS A 48 15.88 2.44 -4.22
CA LYS A 48 16.98 3.00 -3.43
C LYS A 48 17.27 2.19 -2.15
N HIS A 49 16.26 1.57 -1.56
CA HIS A 49 16.40 0.74 -0.37
C HIS A 49 16.65 -0.75 -0.67
N GLY A 50 16.77 -1.14 -1.95
CA GLY A 50 17.01 -2.53 -2.35
C GLY A 50 15.86 -3.48 -1.99
N LEU A 51 14.65 -2.95 -1.79
CA LEU A 51 13.47 -3.72 -1.35
C LEU A 51 12.73 -4.38 -2.53
N LEU A 52 13.12 -4.08 -3.76
CA LEU A 52 12.35 -4.44 -4.95
C LEU A 52 13.01 -5.49 -5.81
N ARG A 53 12.12 -6.35 -6.29
CA ARG A 53 12.31 -7.34 -7.34
C ARG A 53 11.75 -6.74 -8.65
N PRO A 54 12.53 -6.55 -9.72
CA PRO A 54 12.02 -5.94 -10.96
C PRO A 54 10.78 -6.65 -11.53
N GLU A 55 10.67 -7.96 -11.31
CA GLU A 55 9.57 -8.80 -11.76
C GLU A 55 8.19 -8.46 -11.16
N ILE A 56 8.15 -7.75 -10.03
CA ILE A 56 6.88 -7.33 -9.39
C ILE A 56 6.48 -5.89 -9.76
N LYS A 57 7.31 -5.15 -10.52
CA LYS A 57 7.10 -3.72 -10.79
C LYS A 57 5.72 -3.42 -11.36
N THR A 58 5.37 -4.09 -12.45
CA THR A 58 4.12 -3.85 -13.17
C THR A 58 2.92 -4.12 -12.27
N LYS A 59 2.88 -5.30 -11.64
CA LYS A 59 1.80 -5.70 -10.72
C LYS A 59 1.66 -4.75 -9.53
N PHE A 60 2.77 -4.34 -8.95
CA PHE A 60 2.79 -3.42 -7.82
C PHE A 60 2.29 -2.02 -8.20
N THR A 61 2.73 -1.52 -9.36
CA THR A 61 2.31 -0.22 -9.91
C THR A 61 0.80 -0.20 -10.17
N GLU A 62 0.29 -1.21 -10.86
CA GLU A 62 -1.15 -1.36 -11.15
C GLU A 62 -1.99 -1.46 -9.86
N CYS A 63 -1.46 -2.13 -8.83
CA CYS A 63 -2.14 -2.22 -7.54
C CYS A 63 -2.23 -0.85 -6.86
N LEU A 64 -1.13 -0.08 -6.79
CA LEU A 64 -1.15 1.23 -6.15
C LEU A 64 -2.02 2.24 -6.91
N GLU A 65 -1.99 2.22 -8.24
CA GLU A 65 -2.85 3.09 -9.06
C GLU A 65 -4.34 2.81 -8.84
N SER A 66 -4.71 1.57 -8.52
CA SER A 66 -6.08 1.17 -8.23
C SER A 66 -6.48 1.29 -6.75
N ALA A 67 -5.53 1.54 -5.84
CA ALA A 67 -5.75 1.56 -4.40
C ALA A 67 -6.50 2.81 -3.89
N GLY A 68 -6.71 3.81 -4.74
CA GLY A 68 -7.43 5.03 -4.41
C GLY A 68 -6.60 6.05 -3.63
N LYS A 69 -7.27 6.95 -2.90
CA LYS A 69 -6.62 8.02 -2.12
C LYS A 69 -6.45 7.62 -0.66
N ILE A 70 -5.43 8.16 0.01
CA ILE A 70 -5.22 8.02 1.46
C ILE A 70 -5.49 9.35 2.17
N LEU A 71 -6.72 9.56 2.65
CA LEU A 71 -7.11 10.76 3.42
C LEU A 71 -7.04 10.51 4.93
N ASN A 72 -7.35 9.30 5.36
CA ASN A 72 -7.26 8.83 6.75
C ASN A 72 -6.43 7.54 6.82
N CYS A 73 -6.25 6.97 8.03
CA CYS A 73 -5.44 5.77 8.17
C CYS A 73 -6.11 4.55 7.52
N ASP A 74 -7.43 4.40 7.64
CA ASP A 74 -8.15 3.23 7.16
C ASP A 74 -8.10 3.12 5.63
N ASP A 75 -8.02 4.25 4.93
CA ASP A 75 -7.81 4.31 3.47
C ASP A 75 -6.47 3.67 3.02
N ALA A 76 -5.51 3.53 3.94
CA ALA A 76 -4.21 2.91 3.65
C ALA A 76 -4.30 1.37 3.56
N GLU A 77 -5.45 0.76 3.86
CA GLU A 77 -5.63 -0.70 3.87
C GLU A 77 -5.30 -1.31 2.50
N GLN A 78 -5.90 -0.76 1.43
CA GLN A 78 -5.67 -1.26 0.08
C GLN A 78 -4.22 -1.06 -0.38
N HIS A 79 -3.61 0.04 0.04
CA HIS A 79 -2.20 0.31 -0.23
C HIS A 79 -1.31 -0.70 0.47
N ALA A 80 -1.57 -1.00 1.75
CA ALA A 80 -0.82 -1.99 2.51
C ALA A 80 -0.91 -3.39 1.87
N TYR A 81 -2.07 -3.76 1.32
CA TYR A 81 -2.22 -5.02 0.58
C TYR A 81 -1.35 -5.09 -0.68
N CYS A 82 -1.14 -3.98 -1.39
CA CYS A 82 -0.23 -3.95 -2.53
C CYS A 82 1.22 -4.32 -2.15
N PHE A 83 1.64 -4.05 -0.91
CA PHE A 83 2.98 -4.39 -0.43
C PHE A 83 3.12 -5.85 0.06
N ARG A 84 2.02 -6.59 0.25
CA ARG A 84 2.08 -7.96 0.77
C ARG A 84 2.92 -8.87 -0.12
N ASP A 85 2.70 -8.79 -1.43
CA ASP A 85 3.41 -9.59 -2.43
C ASP A 85 4.87 -9.13 -2.62
N VAL A 86 5.19 -7.88 -2.24
CA VAL A 86 6.56 -7.37 -2.25
C VAL A 86 7.38 -8.05 -1.17
N PHE A 87 6.85 -8.07 0.06
CA PHE A 87 7.58 -8.48 1.26
C PHE A 87 7.42 -9.96 1.63
N ASN A 88 6.72 -10.79 0.83
CA ASN A 88 6.52 -12.22 1.11
C ASN A 88 6.00 -12.51 2.52
N PHE A 89 5.00 -11.74 2.99
CA PHE A 89 4.25 -12.08 4.21
C PHE A 89 3.18 -13.15 3.94
#